data_AF-A0A1R1PYY3-F1
#
_entry.id   AF-A0A1R1PYY3-F1
#
_cell.length_a   1.000
_cell.length_b   1.000
_cell.length_c   1.000
_cell.angle_alpha   90.00
_cell.angle_beta   90.00
_cell.angle_gamma   90.00
#
_symmetry.space_group_name_H-M   'P 1'
#
loop_
_entity.id
_entity.type
_entity.pdbx_description
1 polymer ?
#
loop_
_entity_poly.entity_id
_entity_poly.type
_entity_poly.pdbx_seq_one_letter_code
_entity_poly.pdbx_strand_id
1 'polypeptide(L)'
;MVTASKCSREGCGIEQVKLKCPICLKNGMDSFYCSQECFKLDWGVHKAKHAAANTVAEYDPFPRFKYTGGLRAIYPLSARRKVPEHIRPPDYHLT
;
A
#
# COMPACT_ATOMS: atom_id res chain seq x y z
N MET A 1 -26.87 -14.46 -12.22
CA MET A 1 -26.91 -14.69 -10.76
C MET A 1 -26.31 -13.46 -10.11
N VAL A 2 -27.15 -12.60 -9.49
CA VAL A 2 -26.70 -11.36 -8.84
C VAL A 2 -26.10 -11.75 -7.49
N THR A 3 -24.79 -11.60 -7.33
CA THR A 3 -24.15 -11.74 -6.03
C THR A 3 -24.59 -10.55 -5.16
N ALA A 4 -25.31 -10.83 -4.07
CA ALA A 4 -25.77 -9.82 -3.13
C ALA A 4 -24.57 -9.23 -2.37
N SER A 5 -23.96 -8.21 -2.95
CA SER A 5 -22.90 -7.44 -2.29
C SER A 5 -23.53 -6.35 -1.44
N LYS A 6 -23.39 -6.43 -0.12
CA LYS A 6 -23.87 -5.39 0.81
C LYS A 6 -23.11 -4.07 0.65
N CYS A 7 -23.76 -2.95 1.00
CA CYS A 7 -23.09 -1.66 1.06
C CYS A 7 -21.93 -1.70 2.07
N SER A 8 -20.77 -1.15 1.67
CA SER A 8 -19.56 -1.10 2.51
C SER A 8 -19.66 -0.15 3.71
N ARG A 9 -20.66 0.74 3.73
CA ARG A 9 -20.85 1.72 4.80
C ARG A 9 -21.47 1.06 6.04
N GLU A 10 -20.88 1.30 7.20
CA GLU A 10 -21.45 0.88 8.48
C GLU A 10 -22.77 1.60 8.77
N GLY A 11 -23.81 0.84 9.12
CA GLY A 11 -25.15 1.37 9.42
C GLY A 11 -26.08 1.59 8.22
N CYS A 12 -25.70 1.23 6.99
CA CYS A 12 -26.62 1.28 5.84
C CYS A 12 -27.45 -0.01 5.70
N GLY A 13 -26.83 -1.19 5.75
CA GLY A 13 -27.52 -2.49 5.73
C GLY A 13 -28.22 -2.86 4.41
N ILE A 14 -28.14 -2.01 3.38
CA ILE A 14 -28.79 -2.26 2.08
C ILE A 14 -27.93 -3.21 1.23
N GLU A 15 -28.56 -4.25 0.70
CA GLU A 15 -27.93 -5.29 -0.14
C GLU A 15 -27.96 -4.98 -1.64
N GLN A 16 -28.67 -3.92 -2.05
CA GLN A 16 -28.64 -3.44 -3.43
C GLN A 16 -27.46 -2.46 -3.62
N VAL A 17 -26.48 -2.84 -4.42
CA VAL A 17 -25.33 -1.99 -4.74
C VAL A 17 -25.36 -1.57 -6.20
N LYS A 18 -25.18 -0.26 -6.42
CA LYS A 18 -25.21 0.34 -7.76
C LYS A 18 -23.87 0.95 -8.15
N LEU A 19 -23.02 1.25 -7.17
CA LEU A 19 -21.80 2.03 -7.36
C LEU A 19 -20.60 1.27 -6.81
N LYS A 20 -19.48 1.32 -7.54
CA LYS A 20 -18.17 0.84 -7.09
C LYS A 20 -17.23 2.03 -6.88
N CYS A 21 -16.29 1.91 -5.95
CA CYS A 21 -15.22 2.90 -5.83
C CYS A 21 -14.22 2.75 -6.99
N PRO A 22 -13.94 3.82 -7.76
CA PRO A 22 -13.03 3.74 -8.91
C PRO A 22 -11.57 3.51 -8.52
N ILE A 23 -11.15 3.90 -7.31
CA ILE A 23 -9.80 3.66 -6.79
C ILE A 23 -9.66 2.19 -6.38
N CYS A 24 -10.65 1.64 -5.67
CA CYS A 24 -10.72 0.21 -5.37
C CYS A 24 -10.58 -0.62 -6.66
N LEU A 25 -11.34 -0.27 -7.69
CA LEU A 25 -11.32 -0.97 -8.98
C LEU A 25 -9.93 -0.97 -9.62
N LYS A 26 -9.18 0.14 -9.51
CA LYS A 26 -7.79 0.23 -9.98
C LYS A 26 -6.82 -0.61 -9.15
N ASN A 27 -7.06 -0.70 -7.84
CA ASN A 27 -6.20 -1.44 -6.91
C ASN A 27 -6.58 -2.94 -6.80
N GLY A 28 -7.50 -3.44 -7.63
CA GLY A 28 -7.98 -4.83 -7.56
C GLY A 28 -8.78 -5.17 -6.31
N MET A 29 -9.29 -4.15 -5.61
CA MET A 29 -10.18 -4.30 -4.45
C MET A 29 -11.62 -4.03 -4.89
N ASP A 30 -12.59 -4.72 -4.28
CA ASP A 30 -14.01 -4.46 -4.52
C ASP A 30 -14.64 -3.80 -3.30
N SER A 31 -15.17 -2.58 -3.48
CA SER A 31 -15.98 -1.88 -2.46
C SER A 31 -17.22 -1.29 -3.11
N PHE A 32 -18.38 -1.64 -2.55
CA PHE A 32 -19.67 -1.40 -3.16
C PHE A 32 -20.53 -0.45 -2.32
N TYR A 33 -21.32 0.38 -3.00
CA TYR A 33 -22.19 1.39 -2.41
C TYR A 33 -23.58 1.34 -3.04
N CYS A 34 -24.61 1.50 -2.20
CA CYS A 34 -26.00 1.53 -2.65
C CYS A 34 -26.37 2.88 -3.31
N SER A 35 -25.75 3.99 -2.87
CA SER A 35 -26.03 5.34 -3.35
C SER A 35 -24.81 6.26 -3.23
N GLN A 36 -24.83 7.38 -3.96
CA GLN A 36 -23.77 8.40 -3.90
C GLN A 36 -23.70 9.05 -2.50
N GLU A 37 -24.82 9.13 -1.78
CA GLU A 37 -24.90 9.59 -0.40
C GLU A 37 -24.07 8.69 0.53
N CYS A 38 -24.23 7.37 0.42
CA CYS A 38 -23.46 6.43 1.24
C CYS A 38 -21.97 6.47 0.90
N PHE A 39 -21.62 6.70 -0.37
CA PHE A 39 -20.23 6.92 -0.77
C PHE A 39 -19.64 8.19 -0.14
N LYS A 40 -20.36 9.31 -0.16
CA LYS A 40 -19.91 10.59 0.43
C LYS A 40 -19.75 10.53 1.95
N LEU A 41 -20.69 9.87 2.64
CA LEU A 41 -20.64 9.70 4.09
C LEU A 41 -19.51 8.76 4.53
N ASP A 42 -19.29 7.68 3.79
CA ASP A 42 -18.20 6.73 4.06
C ASP A 42 -16.83 7.25 3.59
N TRP A 43 -16.77 8.22 2.66
CA TRP A 43 -15.53 8.71 2.05
C TRP A 43 -14.44 9.06 3.05
N GLY A 44 -14.80 9.72 4.17
CA GLY A 44 -13.85 10.10 5.21
C GLY A 44 -13.10 8.91 5.82
N VAL A 45 -13.78 7.77 5.99
CA VAL A 45 -13.24 6.54 6.56
C VAL A 45 -12.69 5.62 5.46
N HIS A 46 -13.43 5.48 4.36
CA HIS A 46 -13.06 4.65 3.21
C HIS A 46 -11.74 5.08 2.57
N LYS A 47 -11.50 6.40 2.44
CA LYS A 47 -10.25 6.90 1.83
C LYS A 47 -9.02 6.46 2.61
N ALA A 48 -9.13 6.10 3.90
CA ALA A 48 -8.03 5.55 4.67
C ALA A 48 -7.61 4.15 4.20
N LYS A 49 -8.52 3.38 3.58
CA LYS A 49 -8.17 2.11 2.90
C LYS A 49 -7.36 2.35 1.61
N HIS A 50 -7.46 3.56 1.07
CA HIS A 50 -6.64 4.07 -0.03
C HIS A 50 -5.58 5.04 0.44
N ALA A 51 -5.35 5.16 1.75
CA ALA A 51 -4.24 5.97 2.24
C ALA A 51 -3.05 5.49 1.44
N ALA A 52 -2.53 6.41 0.60
CA ALA A 52 -1.38 6.16 -0.24
C ALA A 52 -0.45 5.38 0.66
N ALA A 53 -0.13 4.14 0.27
CA ALA A 53 0.78 3.30 1.02
C ALA A 53 1.81 4.29 1.55
N ASN A 54 1.84 4.48 2.87
CA ASN A 54 2.85 5.31 3.49
C ASN A 54 4.10 4.46 3.22
N THR A 55 4.61 4.62 2.00
CA THR A 55 5.84 4.08 1.48
C THR A 55 6.79 4.65 2.49
N VAL A 56 7.14 3.79 3.44
CA VAL A 56 8.03 4.01 4.58
C VAL A 56 8.85 5.24 4.26
N ALA A 57 8.50 6.38 4.88
CA ALA A 57 8.90 7.72 4.47
C ALA A 57 10.25 7.64 3.75
N GLU A 58 10.22 7.78 2.41
CA GLU A 58 11.35 7.43 1.53
C GLU A 58 12.58 8.18 2.01
N TYR A 59 13.37 7.51 2.84
CA TYR A 59 14.52 8.11 3.49
C TYR A 59 15.58 8.20 2.42
N ASP A 60 15.76 9.37 1.82
CA ASP A 60 16.85 9.60 0.89
C ASP A 60 18.14 9.87 1.69
N PRO A 61 19.10 8.93 1.76
CA PRO A 61 20.36 9.17 2.44
C PRO A 61 21.25 10.19 1.70
N PHE A 62 20.95 10.51 0.44
CA PHE A 62 21.78 11.34 -0.40
C PHE A 62 21.05 12.57 -0.95
N PRO A 63 20.46 13.44 -0.10
CA PRO A 63 19.59 14.54 -0.54
C PRO A 63 20.32 15.62 -1.35
N ARG A 64 21.65 15.72 -1.20
CA ARG A 64 22.50 16.67 -1.95
C ARG A 64 23.21 16.04 -3.14
N PHE A 65 23.11 14.72 -3.31
CA PHE A 65 23.76 14.02 -4.41
C PHE A 65 22.88 14.12 -5.67
N LYS A 66 23.49 14.52 -6.78
CA LYS A 66 22.80 14.57 -8.07
C LYS A 66 22.97 13.24 -8.78
N TYR A 67 21.92 12.42 -8.79
CA TYR A 67 21.88 11.20 -9.60
C TYR A 67 22.02 11.54 -11.08
N THR A 68 22.83 10.77 -11.80
CA THR A 68 23.10 10.98 -13.24
C THR A 68 21.99 10.44 -14.15
N GLY A 69 21.10 9.59 -13.64
CA GLY A 69 20.04 8.94 -14.41
C GLY A 69 18.76 8.69 -13.59
N GLY A 70 17.91 7.75 -14.02
CA GLY A 70 16.63 7.44 -13.37
C GLY A 70 16.70 6.51 -12.15
N LEU A 71 17.82 5.82 -11.94
CA LEU A 71 18.03 4.94 -10.79
C LEU A 71 18.07 5.74 -9.48
N ARG A 72 17.39 5.25 -8.44
CA ARG A 72 17.33 5.88 -7.10
C ARG A 72 17.67 4.87 -6.01
N ALA A 73 18.22 5.39 -4.92
CA ALA A 73 18.46 4.61 -3.72
C ALA A 73 17.14 4.37 -2.98
N ILE A 74 16.87 3.12 -2.57
CA ILE A 74 15.68 2.75 -1.80
C ILE A 74 16.12 2.36 -0.39
N TYR A 75 15.55 3.00 0.62
CA TYR A 75 15.89 2.81 2.03
C TYR A 75 14.62 2.71 2.88
N PRO A 76 14.68 2.05 4.06
CA PRO A 76 15.86 1.41 4.67
C PRO A 76 16.29 0.12 3.94
N LEU A 77 17.60 -0.14 3.94
CA LEU A 77 18.14 -1.40 3.42
C LEU A 77 17.72 -2.57 4.31
N SER A 78 17.58 -3.76 3.72
CA SER A 78 17.40 -4.99 4.48
C SER A 78 18.63 -5.27 5.36
N ALA A 79 18.42 -5.93 6.51
CA ALA A 79 19.52 -6.40 7.35
C ALA A 79 20.50 -7.29 6.55
N ARG A 80 21.79 -7.20 6.88
CA ARG A 80 22.82 -8.08 6.30
C ARG A 80 22.50 -9.54 6.64
N ARG A 81 22.58 -10.42 5.64
CA ARG A 81 22.40 -11.87 5.85
C ARG A 81 23.58 -12.43 6.65
N LYS A 82 23.31 -13.40 7.53
CA LYS A 82 24.36 -14.11 8.26
C LYS A 82 25.06 -15.10 7.33
N VAL A 83 26.39 -15.15 7.41
CA VAL A 83 27.20 -16.15 6.73
C VAL A 83 27.25 -17.41 7.61
N PRO A 84 26.99 -18.61 7.09
CA PRO A 84 27.16 -19.87 7.82
C PRO A 84 28.59 -20.05 8.36
N GLU A 85 28.71 -20.65 9.55
CA GLU A 85 29.97 -20.75 10.30
C GLU A 85 31.05 -21.61 9.62
N HIS A 86 30.65 -22.58 8.77
CA HIS A 86 31.59 -23.47 8.09
C HIS A 86 32.36 -22.80 6.94
N ILE A 87 31.92 -21.62 6.51
CA ILE A 87 32.58 -20.87 5.44
C ILE A 87 33.70 -20.05 6.07
N ARG A 88 34.95 -20.30 5.65
CA ARG A 88 36.10 -19.53 6.12
C ARG A 88 35.94 -18.06 5.71
N PRO A 89 35.89 -17.11 6.66
CA PRO A 89 35.80 -15.70 6.31
C PRO A 89 37.13 -15.22 5.70
N PRO A 90 37.08 -14.29 4.73
CA PRO A 90 38.27 -13.55 4.31
C PRO A 90 38.74 -12.59 5.42
N ASP A 91 39.94 -12.04 5.24
CA ASP A 91 40.58 -11.08 6.16
C ASP A 91 39.75 -9.80 6.40
N TYR A 92 38.97 -9.35 5.41
CA TYR A 92 38.11 -8.17 5.52
C TYR A 92 36.72 -8.41 6.15
N HIS A 93 36.42 -9.61 6.68
CA HIS A 93 35.08 -9.94 7.16
C HIS A 93 34.69 -9.28 8.49
N LEU A 94 35.66 -9.02 9.37
CA LEU A 94 35.45 -8.54 10.75
C LEU A 94 35.86 -7.07 10.97
N THR A 95 36.43 -6.42 9.96
CA THR A 95 36.66 -4.95 9.96
C THR A 95 35.34 -4.20 9.99
#